data_AF-A0A8T3XU00-F1
#
_entry.id   AF-A0A8T3XU00-F1
#
_cell.length_a   1.000
_cell.length_b   1.000
_cell.length_c   1.000
_cell.angle_alpha   90.00
_cell.angle_beta   90.00
_cell.angle_gamma   90.00
#
_symmetry.space_group_name_H-M   'P 1'
#
loop_
_entity.id
_entity.type
_entity.pdbx_description
1 polymer ?
#
loop_
_entity_poly.entity_id
_entity_poly.type
_entity_poly.pdbx_seq_one_letter_code
_entity_poly.pdbx_strand_id
1 'polypeptide(L)' 'MLKHKPVKQHEYFKVDGNLTRANKNCPRCSDTFLAQHKQTDGKIRFYCGKCHLSSWE' A
#
# COMPACT_ATOMS: atom_id res chain seq x y z
N MET A 1 13.24 -19.89 -3.89
CA MET A 1 12.29 -19.13 -3.05
C MET A 1 12.59 -17.64 -3.19
N LEU A 2 11.69 -16.85 -3.79
CA LEU A 2 11.82 -15.39 -3.74
C LEU A 2 11.60 -14.96 -2.28
N LYS A 3 12.64 -14.46 -1.61
CA LYS A 3 12.46 -13.81 -0.30
C LYS A 3 11.70 -12.50 -0.54
N HIS A 4 10.46 -12.43 -0.07
CA HIS A 4 9.73 -11.17 -0.03
C HIS A 4 10.54 -10.17 0.81
N LYS A 5 10.82 -8.98 0.26
CA LYS A 5 11.49 -7.93 1.01
C LYS A 5 10.61 -7.56 2.23
N PRO A 6 11.17 -7.44 3.44
CA PRO A 6 10.42 -6.99 4.60
C PRO A 6 9.92 -5.56 4.34
N VAL A 7 8.65 -5.31 4.66
CA VAL A 7 8.01 -4.00 4.47
C VAL A 7 8.52 -3.04 5.54
N LYS A 8 9.13 -1.93 5.11
CA LYS A 8 9.56 -0.84 6.00
C LYS A 8 8.43 0.14 6.22
N GLN A 9 7.71 0.01 7.34
CA GLN A 9 6.54 0.83 7.64
C GLN A 9 6.82 2.34 7.68
N HIS A 10 8.02 2.76 8.13
CA HIS A 10 8.39 4.17 8.24
C HIS A 10 8.45 4.90 6.89
N GLU A 11 8.64 4.20 5.77
CA GLU A 11 8.68 4.82 4.43
C GLU A 11 7.30 5.35 3.99
N TYR A 12 6.22 4.91 4.64
CA TYR A 12 4.84 5.32 4.32
C TYR A 12 4.31 6.47 5.17
N PHE A 13 5.09 6.95 6.13
CA PHE A 13 4.71 8.08 6.98
C PHE A 13 5.65 9.25 6.69
N LYS A 14 5.11 10.33 6.14
CA LYS A 14 5.84 11.60 6.03
C LYS A 14 5.53 12.45 7.27
N VAL A 15 6.57 12.98 7.90
CA VAL A 15 6.47 13.85 9.07
C VAL A 15 6.95 15.24 8.66
N ASP A 16 6.01 16.07 8.19
CA ASP A 16 6.24 17.47 7.81
C ASP A 16 5.34 18.36 8.69
N GLY A 17 5.56 18.30 10.01
CA GLY A 17 4.69 18.92 11.02
C GLY A 17 3.30 18.27 11.18
N ASN A 18 2.81 17.53 10.18
CA ASN A 18 1.61 16.72 10.19
C ASN A 18 1.90 15.30 9.69
N LEU A 19 1.31 14.28 10.33
CA LEU A 19 1.46 12.88 9.96
C LEU A 19 0.64 12.58 8.69
N THR A 20 1.28 12.69 7.52
CA THR A 20 0.64 12.38 6.24
C THR A 20 0.87 10.91 5.91
N ARG A 21 -0.23 10.14 5.86
CA ARG A 21 -0.22 8.74 5.42
C ARG A 21 -0.05 8.73 3.90
N ALA A 22 1.09 8.23 3.42
CA ALA A 22 1.41 8.25 1.98
C ALA A 22 0.59 7.25 1.16
N ASN A 23 0.04 6.20 1.78
CA ASN A 23 -0.71 5.13 1.11
C ASN A 23 -2.20 5.15 1.44
N LYS A 24 -3.02 4.70 0.47
CA LYS A 24 -4.47 4.48 0.66
C LYS A 24 -4.71 3.38 1.71
N ASN A 25 -5.65 3.62 2.63
CA ASN A 25 -6.13 2.60 3.56
C ASN A 25 -7.18 1.70 2.90
N CYS A 26 -7.22 0.43 3.29
CA CYS A 26 -8.26 -0.48 2.82
C CYS A 26 -9.62 -0.09 3.44
N PRO A 27 -10.67 0.15 2.63
CA PRO A 27 -12.00 0.54 3.13
C PRO A 27 -12.70 -0.56 3.94
N ARG A 28 -12.30 -1.83 3.78
CA ARG A 28 -12.86 -2.96 4.53
C ARG A 28 -12.11 -3.26 5.82
N CYS A 29 -10.78 -3.10 5.79
CA CYS A 29 -9.91 -3.52 6.91
C CYS A 29 -9.54 -2.37 7.84
N SER A 30 -9.76 -1.11 7.42
CA SER A 30 -9.50 0.19 8.07
C SER A 30 -8.07 0.45 8.57
N ASP A 31 -7.44 -0.56 9.15
CA ASP A 31 -6.12 -0.56 9.80
C ASP A 31 -4.98 -1.08 8.90
N THR A 32 -5.28 -1.45 7.65
CA THR A 32 -4.28 -2.01 6.72
C THR A 32 -4.09 -1.10 5.52
N PHE A 33 -2.83 -0.82 5.19
CA PHE A 33 -2.46 -0.10 3.97
C PHE A 33 -2.63 -0.97 2.72
N LEU A 34 -3.05 -0.35 1.63
CA LEU A 34 -3.06 -0.97 0.32
C LEU A 34 -1.63 -0.92 -0.25
N ALA A 35 -1.14 -2.06 -0.72
CA ALA A 35 0.12 -2.16 -1.46
C ALA A 35 -0.10 -1.62 -2.87
N GLN A 36 0.75 -0.68 -3.28
CA GLN A 36 0.72 -0.11 -4.61
C GLN A 36 1.68 -0.87 -5.54
N HIS A 37 1.15 -1.50 -6.57
CA HIS A 37 1.91 -2.22 -7.58
C HIS A 37 1.73 -1.51 -8.92
N LYS A 38 2.76 -0.82 -9.38
CA LYS A 38 2.78 -0.23 -10.72
C LYS A 38 3.09 -1.34 -11.73
N GLN A 39 2.18 -1.58 -12.67
CA GLN A 39 2.42 -2.49 -13.78
C GLN A 39 3.20 -1.81 -14.91
N THR A 40 3.81 -2.62 -15.76
CA THR A 40 4.55 -2.20 -16.95
C THR A 40 3.70 -1.35 -17.89
N ASP A 41 2.39 -1.60 -17.91
CA ASP A 41 1.43 -0.91 -18.78
C ASP A 41 0.97 0.45 -18.21
N GLY A 42 1.65 0.96 -17.18
CA GLY A 42 1.36 2.25 -16.55
C GLY A 42 0.22 2.23 -15.52
N LYS A 43 -0.58 1.15 -15.48
CA LYS A 43 -1.67 0.96 -14.51
C LYS A 43 -1.15 0.69 -13.11
N ILE A 44 -1.83 1.24 -12.11
CA ILE A 44 -1.50 1.04 -10.71
C ILE A 44 -2.54 0.10 -10.09
N ARG A 45 -2.09 -1.03 -9.58
CA ARG A 45 -2.91 -1.94 -8.78
C ARG A 45 -2.71 -1.64 -7.30
N PHE A 46 -3.80 -1.36 -6.59
CA PHE A 46 -3.84 -1.33 -5.13
C PHE A 46 -4.32 -2.67 -4.61
N TYR A 47 -3.56 -3.30 -3.72
CA TYR A 47 -3.86 -4.63 -3.18
C TYR A 47 -3.85 -4.65 -1.65
N CYS A 48 -4.90 -5.20 -1.04
CA CYS A 48 -4.94 -5.42 0.40
C CYS A 48 -4.46 -6.83 0.74
N GLY A 49 -3.38 -6.95 1.50
CA GLY A 49 -2.87 -8.25 1.96
C GLY A 49 -3.76 -8.99 2.95
N LYS A 50 -4.76 -8.33 3.56
CA LYS A 50 -5.63 -8.93 4.60
C LYS A 50 -6.97 -9.45 4.07
N CYS A 51 -7.68 -8.66 3.25
CA CYS A 51 -8.97 -9.07 2.68
C CYS A 51 -8.90 -9.42 1.18
N HIS A 52 -7.69 -9.41 0.61
CA HIS A 52 -7.42 -9.68 -0.81
C HIS A 52 -8.17 -8.76 -1.78
N LEU A 53 -8.67 -7.61 -1.31
CA LEU A 53 -9.27 -6.59 -2.16
C LEU A 53 -8.19 -6.04 -3.11
N SER A 54 -8.47 -6.11 -4.41
CA SER A 54 -7.67 -5.42 -5.42
C SER A 54 -8.51 -4.38 -6.15
N SER A 55 -8.03 -3.14 -6.18
CA SER A 55 -8.57 -2.06 -7.00
C SER A 55 -7.52 -1.60 -8.01
N TRP A 56 -7.96 -1.16 -9.18
CA TRP A 56 -7.10 -0.71 -10.27
C TRP A 56 -7.40 0.76 -10.56
N GLU A 57 -6.36 1.58 -10.69
CA GLU A 57 -6.40 2.99 -11.14
C GLU A 57 -5.35 3.23 -12.22
#